data_AF-A0AAD3VT62-F1
#
_entry.id   AF-A0AAD3VT62-F1
#
_cell.length_a   1.000
_cell.length_b   1.000
_cell.length_c   1.000
_cell.angle_alpha   90.00
_cell.angle_beta   90.00
_cell.angle_gamma   90.00
#
_symmetry.space_group_name_H-M   'P 1'
#
loop_
_entity.id
_entity.type
_entity.pdbx_description
1 polymer ?
#
loop_
_entity_poly.entity_id
_entity_poly.type
_entity_poly.pdbx_seq_one_letter_code
_entity_poly.pdbx_strand_id
1 'polypeptide(L)'
;MLAVKGAKILTITNGVIENGTALVENGKFTAVGADVPIPAGTPVFDATGKYMVPGFIDCHSHVGIIPLTLDREYGDVNEATNAITGECRAIDGVYFDDIGFRDGIAEGVTAMLIHPGSQNNIGGVSVALKAAGTRESRVIRNPAGLKGAWTSSRRSSPARDIPYPAGRMSVASLFRNWFKETQDYMVKLEAGEKNPEKNPRKRDIFEAFAKVLRKEMPLRVHSMLPQDFRALFALQDEFGFNLSVEHGDEAWVLASEFARRNVCVVYGP
;
A
#
# COMPACT_ATOMS: atom_id res chain seq x y z
N MET A 1 -7.50 31.33 5.48
CA MET A 1 -7.75 30.53 6.71
C MET A 1 -9.25 30.22 6.81
N LEU A 2 -9.61 29.09 7.41
CA LEU A 2 -10.99 28.66 7.73
C LEU A 2 -11.02 28.19 9.19
N ALA A 3 -12.06 28.51 9.94
CA ALA A 3 -12.32 27.97 11.27
C ALA A 3 -13.52 27.03 11.24
N VAL A 4 -13.37 25.79 11.71
CA VAL A 4 -14.48 24.87 11.99
C VAL A 4 -14.75 24.94 13.49
N LYS A 5 -15.95 25.37 13.90
CA LYS A 5 -16.27 25.66 15.31
C LYS A 5 -17.43 24.82 15.82
N GLY A 6 -17.35 24.36 17.07
CA GLY A 6 -18.46 23.73 17.79
C GLY A 6 -18.61 22.23 17.54
N ALA A 7 -17.69 21.60 16.82
CA ALA A 7 -17.75 20.17 16.55
C ALA A 7 -17.34 19.34 17.77
N LYS A 8 -17.87 18.11 17.87
CA LYS A 8 -17.22 17.06 18.66
C LYS A 8 -16.05 16.49 17.84
N ILE A 9 -14.83 16.86 18.21
CA ILE A 9 -13.62 16.51 17.45
C ILE A 9 -13.00 15.23 18.02
N LEU A 10 -12.93 14.17 17.22
CA LEU A 10 -12.24 12.94 17.56
C LEU A 10 -10.82 13.01 17.00
N THR A 11 -9.83 13.31 17.83
CA THR A 11 -8.44 13.46 17.37
C THR A 11 -7.75 12.13 17.05
N ILE A 12 -8.36 11.01 17.46
CA ILE A 12 -7.83 9.63 17.45
C ILE A 12 -6.66 9.44 18.41
N THR A 13 -5.64 10.29 18.38
CA THR A 13 -4.41 10.14 19.18
C THR A 13 -4.43 10.87 20.53
N ASN A 14 -5.20 11.95 20.64
CA ASN A 14 -5.22 12.86 21.81
C ASN A 14 -6.62 12.94 22.46
N GLY A 15 -7.45 11.90 22.28
CA GLY A 15 -8.80 11.83 22.83
C GLY A 15 -9.85 12.65 22.06
N VAL A 16 -10.93 13.00 22.77
CA VAL A 16 -12.10 13.69 22.23
C VAL A 16 -12.16 15.11 22.78
N ILE A 17 -12.40 16.09 21.90
CA ILE A 17 -12.60 17.49 22.26
C ILE A 17 -14.08 17.82 22.05
N GLU A 18 -14.78 18.08 23.15
CA GLU A 18 -16.17 18.53 23.11
C GLU A 18 -16.25 20.01 22.72
N ASN A 19 -17.22 20.38 21.87
CA ASN A 19 -17.42 21.75 21.37
C ASN A 19 -16.13 22.40 20.82
N GLY A 20 -15.28 21.61 20.17
CA GLY A 20 -13.97 21.99 19.71
C GLY A 20 -13.99 22.95 18.51
N THR A 21 -12.85 23.61 18.33
CA THR A 21 -12.54 24.48 17.20
C THR A 21 -11.25 24.01 16.52
N ALA A 22 -11.26 23.96 15.19
CA ALA A 22 -10.09 23.67 14.37
C ALA A 22 -9.84 24.81 13.37
N LEU A 23 -8.60 25.30 13.31
CA LEU A 23 -8.15 26.29 12.33
C LEU A 23 -7.41 25.58 11.20
N VAL A 24 -7.77 25.93 9.97
CA VAL A 24 -7.17 25.39 8.74
C VAL A 24 -6.60 26.53 7.91
N GLU A 25 -5.33 26.42 7.56
CA GLU A 25 -4.64 27.36 6.69
C GLU A 25 -3.79 26.60 5.67
N ASN A 26 -3.88 26.98 4.40
CA ASN A 26 -3.13 26.35 3.30
C ASN A 26 -3.24 24.81 3.28
N GLY A 27 -4.45 24.29 3.58
CA GLY A 27 -4.74 22.86 3.60
C GLY A 27 -4.15 22.09 4.79
N LYS A 28 -3.67 22.77 5.83
CA LYS A 28 -3.12 22.17 7.05
C LYS A 28 -3.83 22.71 8.29
N PHE A 29 -3.94 21.88 9.32
CA PHE A 29 -4.40 22.32 10.64
C PHE A 29 -3.31 23.15 11.32
N THR A 30 -3.66 24.34 11.80
CA THR A 30 -2.75 25.22 12.56
C THR A 30 -3.06 25.22 14.06
N ALA A 31 -4.30 24.94 14.45
CA ALA A 31 -4.71 24.75 15.85
C ALA A 31 -5.96 23.86 15.93
N VAL A 32 -6.06 23.04 16.97
CA VAL A 32 -7.23 22.20 17.28
C VAL A 32 -7.38 22.15 18.81
N GLY A 33 -8.56 22.48 19.35
CA GLY A 33 -8.79 22.55 20.79
C GLY A 33 -10.15 23.14 21.18
N ALA A 34 -10.52 23.08 22.46
CA ALA A 34 -11.77 23.66 22.96
C ALA A 34 -11.73 25.21 22.93
N ASP A 35 -10.63 25.80 23.38
CA ASP A 35 -10.48 27.25 23.57
C ASP A 35 -9.60 27.90 22.49
N VAL A 36 -9.68 27.42 21.24
CA VAL A 36 -8.86 27.97 20.15
C VAL A 36 -9.39 29.35 19.74
N PRO A 37 -8.60 30.43 19.89
CA PRO A 37 -9.03 31.76 19.47
C PRO A 37 -9.12 31.82 17.95
N ILE A 38 -10.26 32.29 17.44
CA ILE A 38 -10.48 32.47 16.00
C ILE A 38 -10.04 33.90 15.64
N PRO A 39 -9.03 34.10 14.76
CA PRO A 39 -8.63 35.43 14.35
C PRO A 39 -9.77 36.21 13.70
N ALA A 40 -9.83 37.52 13.95
CA ALA A 40 -10.87 38.38 13.40
C ALA A 40 -10.90 38.32 11.85
N GLY A 41 -12.11 38.25 11.29
CA GLY A 41 -12.31 38.14 9.84
C GLY A 41 -12.09 36.73 9.27
N THR A 42 -11.76 35.72 10.09
CA THR A 42 -11.69 34.33 9.63
C THR A 42 -13.09 33.80 9.31
N PRO A 43 -13.34 33.25 8.11
CA PRO A 43 -14.58 32.55 7.80
C PRO A 43 -14.81 31.38 8.78
N VAL A 44 -16.02 31.30 9.33
CA VAL A 44 -16.39 30.26 10.30
C VAL A 44 -17.40 29.30 9.66
N PHE A 45 -17.09 28.01 9.72
CA PHE A 45 -18.02 26.92 9.48
C PHE A 45 -18.53 26.42 10.84
N ASP A 46 -19.83 26.64 11.11
CA ASP A 46 -20.48 26.16 12.32
C ASP A 46 -20.78 24.66 12.19
N ALA A 47 -20.10 23.88 13.03
CA ALA A 47 -20.22 22.44 13.13
C ALA A 47 -20.85 22.01 14.48
N THR A 48 -21.59 22.90 15.13
CA THR A 48 -22.36 22.58 16.35
C THR A 48 -23.26 21.37 16.12
N GLY A 49 -23.19 20.40 17.04
CA GLY A 49 -23.94 19.13 16.95
C GLY A 49 -23.41 18.14 15.91
N LYS A 50 -22.30 18.45 15.23
CA LYS A 50 -21.64 17.56 14.25
C LYS A 50 -20.37 16.94 14.84
N TYR A 51 -19.92 15.89 14.17
CA TYR A 51 -18.64 15.24 14.45
C TYR A 51 -17.58 15.70 13.46
N MET A 52 -16.35 15.85 13.93
CA MET A 52 -15.18 16.06 13.11
C MET A 52 -14.17 14.94 13.38
N VAL A 53 -13.83 14.20 12.33
CA VAL A 53 -12.88 13.08 12.38
C VAL A 53 -11.78 13.32 11.33
N PRO A 54 -10.54 12.82 11.53
CA PRO A 54 -9.58 12.71 10.46
C PRO A 54 -10.16 11.88 9.32
N GLY A 55 -9.85 12.24 8.08
CA GLY A 55 -10.22 11.41 6.95
C GLY A 55 -9.62 10.01 7.07
N PHE A 56 -10.41 8.99 6.78
CA PHE A 56 -9.99 7.61 6.86
C PHE A 56 -8.93 7.30 5.80
N ILE A 57 -8.09 6.32 6.11
CA ILE A 57 -7.00 5.84 5.26
C ILE A 57 -7.24 4.37 4.97
N ASP A 58 -7.41 4.04 3.69
CA ASP A 58 -7.45 2.65 3.23
C ASP A 58 -6.03 2.18 2.88
N CYS A 59 -5.50 1.23 3.64
CA CYS A 59 -4.14 0.74 3.46
C CYS A 59 -3.98 -0.34 2.38
N HIS A 60 -5.09 -0.84 1.80
CA HIS A 60 -5.08 -1.85 0.75
C HIS A 60 -6.29 -1.66 -0.17
N SER A 61 -6.09 -0.94 -1.25
CA SER A 61 -7.14 -0.60 -2.19
C SER A 61 -6.81 -0.98 -3.63
N HIS A 62 -7.86 -1.16 -4.41
CA HIS A 62 -7.81 -1.34 -5.86
C HIS A 62 -8.65 -0.29 -6.60
N VAL A 63 -9.15 0.74 -5.90
CA VAL A 63 -9.89 1.87 -6.51
C VAL A 63 -9.10 2.48 -7.66
N GLY A 64 -9.78 2.77 -8.77
CA GLY A 64 -9.17 3.32 -9.97
C GLY A 64 -8.39 2.32 -10.83
N ILE A 65 -7.91 1.20 -10.29
CA ILE A 65 -7.29 0.11 -11.10
C ILE A 65 -8.32 -0.97 -11.44
N ILE A 66 -9.29 -1.21 -10.55
CA ILE A 66 -10.54 -1.88 -10.88
C ILE A 66 -11.58 -0.78 -11.06
N PRO A 67 -11.80 -0.29 -12.29
CA PRO A 67 -12.75 0.78 -12.52
C PRO A 67 -14.17 0.34 -12.16
N LEU A 68 -14.90 1.16 -11.41
CA LEU A 68 -16.29 0.86 -11.02
C LEU A 68 -17.29 1.17 -12.13
N THR A 69 -16.96 2.07 -13.05
CA THR A 69 -17.83 2.49 -14.15
C THR A 69 -17.57 1.76 -15.46
N LEU A 70 -16.57 0.88 -15.50
CA LEU A 70 -16.23 0.08 -16.67
C LEU A 70 -16.44 -1.41 -16.35
N ASP A 71 -16.60 -2.22 -17.39
CA ASP A 71 -16.68 -3.67 -17.22
C ASP A 71 -15.42 -4.20 -16.53
N ARG A 72 -15.57 -5.28 -15.74
CA ARG A 72 -14.47 -5.92 -15.01
C ARG A 72 -13.31 -6.36 -15.91
N GLU A 73 -13.56 -6.54 -17.20
CA GLU A 73 -12.54 -6.87 -18.21
C GLU A 73 -11.53 -5.74 -18.42
N TYR A 74 -11.88 -4.50 -18.10
CA TYR A 74 -10.99 -3.33 -18.13
C TYR A 74 -10.20 -3.13 -16.82
N GLY A 75 -10.21 -4.12 -15.91
CA GLY A 75 -9.45 -4.05 -14.67
C GLY A 75 -7.97 -4.34 -14.87
N ASP A 76 -7.11 -3.37 -14.59
CA ASP A 76 -5.65 -3.45 -14.74
C ASP A 76 -4.94 -3.96 -13.47
N VAL A 77 -5.66 -4.69 -12.62
CA VAL A 77 -5.22 -5.00 -11.24
C VAL A 77 -4.14 -6.07 -11.16
N ASN A 78 -4.09 -6.99 -12.13
CA ASN A 78 -3.12 -8.09 -12.14
C ASN A 78 -2.52 -8.24 -13.53
N GLU A 79 -1.20 -8.12 -13.64
CA GLU A 79 -0.45 -8.48 -14.84
C GLU A 79 -0.21 -10.00 -14.84
N ALA A 80 -1.28 -10.78 -14.98
CA ALA A 80 -1.26 -12.22 -14.70
C ALA A 80 -0.47 -13.07 -15.72
N THR A 81 0.31 -12.44 -16.61
CA THR A 81 1.15 -13.06 -17.66
C THR A 81 2.49 -13.60 -17.16
N ASN A 82 2.92 -13.24 -15.94
CA ASN A 82 4.14 -13.76 -15.32
C ASN A 82 4.00 -13.83 -13.79
N ALA A 83 4.62 -14.80 -13.12
CA ALA A 83 4.62 -14.85 -11.66
C ALA A 83 5.34 -13.65 -11.00
N ILE A 84 6.26 -13.00 -11.73
CA ILE A 84 7.09 -11.90 -11.26
C ILE A 84 7.00 -10.73 -12.24
N THR A 85 6.32 -9.68 -11.82
CA THR A 85 6.07 -8.44 -12.57
C THR A 85 6.46 -7.22 -11.72
N GLY A 86 7.60 -7.29 -11.04
CA GLY A 86 8.12 -6.24 -10.15
C GLY A 86 8.37 -4.89 -10.84
N GLU A 87 8.49 -4.90 -12.17
CA GLU A 87 8.60 -3.72 -13.03
C GLU A 87 7.29 -2.94 -13.18
N CYS A 88 6.14 -3.59 -12.96
CA CYS A 88 4.83 -2.96 -13.08
C CYS A 88 4.58 -1.95 -11.95
N ARG A 89 3.89 -0.85 -12.26
CA ARG A 89 3.61 0.23 -11.31
C ARG A 89 2.11 0.49 -11.27
N ALA A 90 1.52 0.42 -10.08
CA ALA A 90 0.11 0.69 -9.88
C ALA A 90 -0.33 2.04 -10.46
N ILE A 91 0.49 3.10 -10.30
CA ILE A 91 0.20 4.45 -10.79
C ILE A 91 -0.04 4.53 -12.31
N ASP A 92 0.47 3.57 -13.08
CA ASP A 92 0.33 3.54 -14.53
C ASP A 92 -1.02 2.96 -14.97
N GLY A 93 -1.69 2.19 -14.09
CA GLY A 93 -3.04 1.64 -14.32
C GLY A 93 -4.16 2.35 -13.54
N VAL A 94 -3.86 3.37 -12.73
CA VAL A 94 -4.90 4.12 -12.00
C VAL A 94 -5.68 5.03 -12.95
N TYR A 95 -6.97 4.77 -13.10
CA TYR A 95 -7.95 5.70 -13.66
C TYR A 95 -8.35 6.74 -12.60
N PHE A 96 -7.73 7.92 -12.65
CA PHE A 96 -7.87 8.97 -11.61
C PHE A 96 -9.27 9.60 -11.52
N ASP A 97 -10.07 9.47 -12.58
CA ASP A 97 -11.44 9.99 -12.66
C ASP A 97 -12.50 8.93 -12.29
N ASP A 98 -12.08 7.75 -11.82
CA ASP A 98 -12.99 6.71 -11.37
C ASP A 98 -13.91 7.20 -10.23
N ILE A 99 -15.20 6.84 -10.31
CA ILE A 99 -16.20 7.24 -9.32
C ILE A 99 -15.90 6.70 -7.93
N GLY A 100 -15.17 5.60 -7.80
CA GLY A 100 -14.76 5.02 -6.52
C GLY A 100 -13.94 5.97 -5.65
N PHE A 101 -13.21 6.91 -6.23
CA PHE A 101 -12.57 7.98 -5.45
C PHE A 101 -13.61 8.93 -4.82
N ARG A 102 -14.67 9.27 -5.56
CA ARG A 102 -15.74 10.15 -5.09
C ARG A 102 -16.61 9.45 -4.05
N ASP A 103 -16.92 8.18 -4.27
CA ASP A 103 -17.67 7.37 -3.32
C ASP A 103 -16.87 7.20 -2.02
N GLY A 104 -15.56 6.92 -2.12
CA GLY A 104 -14.67 6.88 -0.95
C GLY A 104 -14.69 8.20 -0.15
N ILE A 105 -14.64 9.36 -0.82
CA ILE A 105 -14.73 10.67 -0.15
C ILE A 105 -16.08 10.86 0.54
N ALA A 106 -17.18 10.44 -0.09
CA ALA A 106 -18.53 10.53 0.49
C ALA A 106 -18.64 9.71 1.77
N GLU A 107 -17.92 8.58 1.85
CA GLU A 107 -17.82 7.71 3.03
C GLU A 107 -16.67 8.11 3.99
N GLY A 108 -15.99 9.22 3.73
CA GLY A 108 -14.95 9.78 4.61
C GLY A 108 -13.53 9.24 4.40
N VAL A 109 -13.27 8.41 3.38
CA VAL A 109 -11.93 7.97 2.96
C VAL A 109 -11.24 9.07 2.17
N THR A 110 -10.07 9.51 2.64
CA THR A 110 -9.35 10.65 2.03
C THR A 110 -7.98 10.29 1.49
N ALA A 111 -7.44 9.14 1.89
CA ALA A 111 -6.21 8.59 1.35
C ALA A 111 -6.35 7.08 1.20
N MET A 112 -5.67 6.56 0.19
CA MET A 112 -5.68 5.14 -0.11
C MET A 112 -4.34 4.70 -0.66
N LEU A 113 -3.96 3.48 -0.33
CA LEU A 113 -2.80 2.83 -0.88
C LEU A 113 -3.26 1.85 -1.96
N ILE A 114 -2.90 2.16 -3.19
CA ILE A 114 -3.32 1.41 -4.37
C ILE A 114 -2.18 0.53 -4.83
N HIS A 115 -2.46 -0.75 -5.06
CA HIS A 115 -1.46 -1.71 -5.49
C HIS A 115 -2.02 -2.85 -6.32
N PRO A 116 -1.14 -3.61 -6.99
CA PRO A 116 -1.54 -4.80 -7.75
C PRO A 116 -2.31 -5.80 -6.87
N GLY A 117 -3.03 -6.72 -7.50
CA GLY A 117 -3.77 -7.79 -6.83
C GLY A 117 -2.85 -8.90 -6.31
N SER A 118 -3.39 -10.12 -6.19
CA SER A 118 -2.72 -11.29 -5.61
C SER A 118 -2.53 -12.46 -6.59
N GLN A 119 -2.75 -12.24 -7.89
CA GLN A 119 -2.54 -13.31 -8.88
C GLN A 119 -1.06 -13.62 -9.08
N ASN A 120 -0.18 -12.62 -8.98
CA ASN A 120 1.27 -12.75 -9.11
C ASN A 120 1.94 -13.01 -7.76
N ASN A 121 3.05 -13.75 -7.75
CA ASN A 121 3.89 -13.85 -6.55
C ASN A 121 4.58 -12.51 -6.24
N ILE A 122 4.95 -11.76 -7.27
CA ILE A 122 5.30 -10.33 -7.19
C ILE A 122 4.52 -9.61 -8.28
N GLY A 123 3.58 -8.75 -7.88
CA GLY A 123 2.65 -8.08 -8.80
C GLY A 123 3.09 -6.70 -9.27
N GLY A 124 4.11 -6.11 -8.63
CA GLY A 124 4.60 -4.77 -8.95
C GLY A 124 4.58 -3.82 -7.76
N VAL A 125 4.91 -2.56 -8.02
CA VAL A 125 5.00 -1.52 -6.98
C VAL A 125 3.71 -0.72 -6.85
N SER A 126 3.47 -0.30 -5.62
CA SER A 126 2.26 0.43 -5.21
C SER A 126 2.43 1.94 -5.14
N VAL A 127 1.32 2.66 -5.05
CA VAL A 127 1.28 4.11 -4.87
C VAL A 127 0.30 4.47 -3.75
N ALA A 128 0.69 5.40 -2.87
CA ALA A 128 -0.22 6.00 -1.90
C ALA A 128 -0.75 7.33 -2.47
N LEU A 129 -2.07 7.49 -2.51
CA LEU A 129 -2.76 8.62 -3.09
C LEU A 129 -3.71 9.28 -2.08
N LYS A 130 -3.89 10.60 -2.19
CA LYS A 130 -5.09 11.28 -1.73
C LYS A 130 -6.25 10.98 -2.68
N ALA A 131 -7.48 10.97 -2.16
CA ALA A 131 -8.66 10.67 -2.94
C ALA A 131 -9.09 11.81 -3.89
N ALA A 132 -8.65 13.05 -3.63
CA ALA A 132 -9.02 14.24 -4.41
C ALA A 132 -7.82 15.06 -4.86
N GLY A 133 -7.97 15.77 -5.98
CA GLY A 133 -6.92 16.57 -6.62
C GLY A 133 -6.61 16.10 -8.05
N THR A 134 -5.56 16.66 -8.65
CA THR A 134 -4.97 16.20 -9.91
C THR A 134 -4.14 14.94 -9.68
N ARG A 135 -3.72 14.25 -10.76
CA ARG A 135 -2.80 13.11 -10.69
C ARG A 135 -1.58 13.42 -9.81
N GLU A 136 -0.93 14.54 -10.04
CA GLU A 136 0.32 14.95 -9.37
C GLU A 136 0.07 15.32 -7.91
N SER A 137 -0.98 16.09 -7.63
CA SER A 137 -1.27 16.57 -6.27
C SER A 137 -1.86 15.50 -5.35
N ARG A 138 -2.35 14.38 -5.93
CA ARG A 138 -2.79 13.21 -5.17
C ARG A 138 -1.64 12.34 -4.68
N VAL A 139 -0.47 12.32 -5.32
CA VAL A 139 0.62 11.41 -4.93
C VAL A 139 1.17 11.76 -3.55
N ILE A 140 0.98 10.85 -2.58
CA ILE A 140 1.57 10.92 -1.24
C ILE A 140 2.94 10.25 -1.26
N ARG A 141 3.02 9.06 -1.86
CA ARG A 141 4.27 8.28 -1.96
C ARG A 141 4.24 7.33 -3.17
N ASN A 142 5.31 7.36 -3.96
CA ASN A 142 5.52 6.45 -5.09
C ASN A 142 7.01 6.15 -5.25
N PRO A 143 7.47 4.88 -5.14
CA PRO A 143 6.70 3.69 -4.78
C PRO A 143 6.41 3.61 -3.27
N ALA A 144 5.28 3.01 -2.90
CA ALA A 144 4.83 2.85 -1.51
C ALA A 144 5.09 1.44 -0.93
N GLY A 145 5.53 0.49 -1.75
CA GLY A 145 5.76 -0.92 -1.37
C GLY A 145 5.70 -1.85 -2.57
N LEU A 146 6.41 -2.96 -2.49
CA LEU A 146 6.40 -4.04 -3.49
C LEU A 146 5.33 -5.06 -3.11
N LYS A 147 4.30 -5.21 -3.94
CA LYS A 147 3.22 -6.17 -3.70
C LYS A 147 3.66 -7.57 -4.13
N GLY A 148 3.49 -8.53 -3.24
CA GLY A 148 3.56 -9.95 -3.54
C GLY A 148 2.36 -10.72 -3.02
N ALA A 149 2.29 -11.99 -3.37
CA ALA A 149 1.29 -12.90 -2.87
C ALA A 149 1.87 -14.29 -2.62
N TRP A 150 1.48 -14.88 -1.50
CA TRP A 150 1.82 -16.25 -1.15
C TRP A 150 0.83 -17.25 -1.75
N THR A 151 0.62 -17.13 -3.07
CA THR A 151 -0.30 -17.98 -3.82
C THR A 151 0.45 -19.13 -4.48
N SER A 152 -0.10 -20.34 -4.36
CA SER A 152 0.42 -21.53 -5.04
C SER A 152 -0.71 -22.22 -5.81
N SER A 153 -0.94 -21.84 -7.06
CA SER A 153 -1.63 -22.70 -8.04
C SER A 153 -1.64 -22.08 -9.43
N ARG A 154 -1.67 -22.94 -10.46
CA ARG A 154 -2.11 -22.59 -11.83
C ARG A 154 -3.59 -22.14 -11.91
N ARG A 155 -4.37 -22.27 -10.83
CA ARG A 155 -5.83 -22.03 -10.83
C ARG A 155 -6.21 -20.56 -10.71
N SER A 156 -5.32 -19.71 -10.19
CA SER A 156 -5.58 -18.28 -9.98
C SER A 156 -5.18 -17.39 -11.16
N SER A 157 -4.43 -17.91 -12.14
CA SER A 157 -4.11 -17.19 -13.38
C SER A 157 -4.98 -17.72 -14.53
N PRO A 158 -5.60 -16.83 -15.34
CA PRO A 158 -6.33 -17.22 -16.55
C PRO A 158 -5.44 -17.94 -17.58
N ALA A 159 -4.13 -17.70 -17.55
CA ALA A 159 -3.18 -18.23 -18.52
C ALA A 159 -2.51 -19.51 -18.00
N ARG A 160 -3.00 -20.65 -18.50
CA ARG A 160 -2.65 -22.02 -18.05
C ARG A 160 -1.20 -22.44 -18.34
N ASP A 161 -0.51 -21.72 -19.22
CA ASP A 161 0.82 -22.04 -19.74
C ASP A 161 1.97 -21.25 -19.09
N ILE A 162 1.67 -20.38 -18.12
CA ILE A 162 2.70 -19.60 -17.42
C ILE A 162 3.32 -20.46 -16.31
N PRO A 163 4.66 -20.48 -16.17
CA PRO A 163 5.36 -21.26 -15.15
C PRO A 163 5.20 -20.63 -13.76
N TYR A 164 4.00 -20.70 -13.19
CA TYR A 164 3.73 -20.35 -11.79
C TYR A 164 4.24 -21.44 -10.84
N PRO A 165 4.61 -21.07 -9.60
CA PRO A 165 4.89 -22.03 -8.54
C PRO A 165 3.71 -22.99 -8.30
N ALA A 166 3.99 -24.29 -8.33
CA ALA A 166 2.99 -25.33 -8.12
C ALA A 166 2.66 -25.60 -6.64
N GLY A 167 3.41 -25.04 -5.68
CA GLY A 167 3.23 -25.29 -4.25
C GLY A 167 3.93 -24.24 -3.37
N ARG A 168 3.61 -24.22 -2.08
CA ARG A 168 4.19 -23.24 -1.13
C ARG A 168 5.71 -23.27 -1.05
N MET A 169 6.31 -24.45 -1.16
CA MET A 169 7.77 -24.58 -1.18
C MET A 169 8.40 -23.93 -2.42
N SER A 170 7.74 -23.99 -3.59
CA SER A 170 8.23 -23.33 -4.79
C SER A 170 7.99 -21.83 -4.76
N VAL A 171 6.94 -21.35 -4.08
CA VAL A 171 6.78 -19.92 -3.78
C VAL A 171 7.95 -19.43 -2.93
N ALA A 172 8.27 -20.12 -1.82
CA ALA A 172 9.39 -19.75 -0.97
C ALA A 172 10.73 -19.75 -1.73
N SER A 173 10.97 -20.77 -2.57
CA SER A 173 12.16 -20.83 -3.43
C SER A 173 12.20 -19.68 -4.44
N LEU A 174 11.06 -19.32 -5.04
CA LEU A 174 10.97 -18.23 -6.02
C LEU A 174 11.37 -16.90 -5.37
N PHE A 175 10.74 -16.54 -4.25
CA PHE A 175 11.10 -15.32 -3.50
C PHE A 175 12.57 -15.30 -3.12
N ARG A 176 13.07 -16.41 -2.55
CA ARG A 176 14.48 -16.53 -2.14
C ARG A 176 15.45 -16.31 -3.29
N ASN A 177 15.19 -16.90 -4.45
CA ASN A 177 16.06 -16.76 -5.61
C ASN A 177 16.10 -15.31 -6.11
N TRP A 178 14.95 -14.63 -6.18
CA TRP A 178 14.91 -13.22 -6.60
C TRP A 178 15.65 -12.29 -5.63
N PHE A 179 15.54 -12.52 -4.33
CA PHE A 179 16.33 -11.76 -3.36
C PHE A 179 17.84 -12.02 -3.51
N LYS A 180 18.27 -13.27 -3.68
CA LYS A 180 19.69 -13.61 -3.90
C LYS A 180 20.24 -12.99 -5.17
N GLU A 181 19.54 -13.16 -6.30
CA GLU A 181 19.93 -12.55 -7.57
C GLU A 181 19.98 -11.02 -7.46
N THR A 182 19.08 -10.41 -6.68
CA THR A 182 19.12 -8.96 -6.43
C THR A 182 20.32 -8.56 -5.58
N GLN A 183 20.71 -9.34 -4.57
CA GLN A 183 21.94 -9.08 -3.81
C GLN A 183 23.18 -9.15 -4.72
N ASP A 184 23.26 -10.16 -5.59
CA ASP A 184 24.34 -10.26 -6.57
C ASP A 184 24.38 -9.05 -7.52
N TYR A 185 23.20 -8.60 -7.95
CA TYR A 185 23.04 -7.37 -8.74
C TYR A 185 23.53 -6.13 -7.97
N MET A 186 23.16 -5.99 -6.70
CA MET A 186 23.58 -4.87 -5.84
C MET A 186 25.10 -4.87 -5.61
N VAL A 187 25.72 -6.03 -5.38
CA VAL A 187 27.18 -6.16 -5.22
C VAL A 187 27.91 -5.65 -6.46
N LYS A 188 27.42 -5.98 -7.67
CA LYS A 188 28.03 -5.49 -8.92
C LYS A 188 27.88 -3.97 -9.08
N LEU A 189 26.73 -3.40 -8.70
CA LEU A 189 26.54 -1.94 -8.69
C LEU A 189 27.52 -1.27 -7.72
N GLU A 190 27.69 -1.82 -6.52
CA GLU A 190 28.63 -1.32 -5.51
C GLU A 190 30.09 -1.42 -5.96
N ALA A 191 30.42 -2.43 -6.77
CA ALA A 191 31.72 -2.57 -7.43
C ALA A 191 31.94 -1.59 -8.61
N GLY A 192 30.96 -0.73 -8.92
CA GLY A 192 31.05 0.30 -9.96
C GLY A 192 30.65 -0.17 -11.36
N GLU A 193 30.05 -1.36 -11.50
CA GLU A 193 29.54 -1.82 -12.79
C GLU A 193 28.30 -1.00 -13.20
N LYS A 194 28.37 -0.30 -14.35
CA LYS A 194 27.31 0.64 -14.77
C LYS A 194 26.03 -0.04 -15.27
N ASN A 195 26.08 -1.30 -15.69
CA ASN A 195 24.92 -2.02 -16.24
C ASN A 195 25.03 -3.55 -16.02
N PRO A 196 24.98 -4.02 -14.76
CA PRO A 196 25.20 -5.43 -14.44
C PRO A 196 24.07 -6.37 -14.90
N GLU A 197 22.91 -5.82 -15.27
CA GLU A 197 21.81 -6.55 -15.91
C GLU A 197 21.44 -5.86 -17.23
N LYS A 198 21.68 -6.54 -18.35
CA LYS A 198 21.46 -6.01 -19.71
C LYS A 198 20.00 -6.10 -20.13
N ASN A 199 19.22 -7.00 -19.56
CA ASN A 199 17.80 -7.10 -19.80
C ASN A 199 17.07 -5.99 -19.01
N PRO A 200 16.48 -4.98 -19.70
CA PRO A 200 15.89 -3.82 -19.02
C PRO A 200 14.74 -4.21 -18.08
N ARG A 201 13.92 -5.19 -18.49
CA ARG A 201 12.82 -5.69 -17.65
C ARG A 201 13.35 -6.31 -16.37
N LYS A 202 14.35 -7.19 -16.48
CA LYS A 202 14.95 -7.86 -15.31
C LYS A 202 15.66 -6.87 -14.38
N ARG A 203 16.32 -5.87 -14.94
CA ARG A 203 16.93 -4.77 -14.17
C ARG A 203 15.90 -4.00 -13.35
N ASP A 204 14.76 -3.64 -13.94
CA ASP A 204 13.69 -2.91 -13.23
C ASP A 204 13.10 -3.74 -12.08
N ILE A 205 12.98 -5.07 -12.25
CA ILE A 205 12.59 -5.98 -11.16
C ILE A 205 13.65 -5.96 -10.05
N PHE A 206 14.94 -6.09 -10.39
CA PHE A 206 16.02 -6.01 -9.39
C PHE A 206 16.03 -4.69 -8.65
N GLU A 207 15.81 -3.56 -9.31
CA GLU A 207 15.71 -2.26 -8.65
C GLU A 207 14.52 -2.22 -7.65
N ALA A 208 13.38 -2.82 -7.98
CA ALA A 208 12.25 -2.92 -7.06
C ALA A 208 12.60 -3.76 -5.81
N PHE A 209 13.25 -4.91 -5.98
CA PHE A 209 13.73 -5.72 -4.86
C PHE A 209 14.86 -5.04 -4.06
N ALA A 210 15.75 -4.30 -4.73
CA ALA A 210 16.84 -3.57 -4.08
C ALA A 210 16.30 -2.50 -3.14
N LYS A 211 15.21 -1.80 -3.54
CA LYS A 211 14.50 -0.86 -2.65
C LYS A 211 13.92 -1.54 -1.41
N VAL A 212 13.46 -2.78 -1.53
CA VAL A 212 13.00 -3.58 -0.38
C VAL A 212 14.17 -3.95 0.54
N LEU A 213 15.29 -4.42 -0.02
CA LEU A 213 16.50 -4.77 0.72
C LEU A 213 17.12 -3.55 1.43
N ARG A 214 17.11 -2.38 0.79
CA ARG A 214 17.53 -1.09 1.37
C ARG A 214 16.51 -0.48 2.34
N LYS A 215 15.36 -1.14 2.56
CA LYS A 215 14.26 -0.67 3.41
C LYS A 215 13.67 0.69 2.98
N GLU A 216 13.82 1.05 1.70
CA GLU A 216 13.19 2.24 1.11
C GLU A 216 11.68 2.06 0.92
N MET A 217 11.20 0.82 0.86
CA MET A 217 9.79 0.46 0.87
C MET A 217 9.59 -0.96 1.46
N PRO A 218 8.42 -1.28 2.05
CA PRO A 218 8.15 -2.62 2.54
C PRO A 218 7.84 -3.60 1.40
N LEU A 219 8.12 -4.89 1.64
CA LEU A 219 7.45 -5.97 0.94
C LEU A 219 6.05 -6.15 1.54
N ARG A 220 5.02 -6.16 0.70
CA ARG A 220 3.62 -6.28 1.12
C ARG A 220 3.01 -7.54 0.54
N VAL A 221 2.76 -8.55 1.37
CA VAL A 221 2.43 -9.90 0.90
C VAL A 221 1.01 -10.29 1.29
N HIS A 222 0.17 -10.57 0.29
CA HIS A 222 -1.09 -11.29 0.48
C HIS A 222 -0.80 -12.70 1.00
N SER A 223 -1.24 -12.99 2.22
CA SER A 223 -1.04 -14.29 2.86
C SER A 223 -2.07 -14.46 3.97
N MET A 224 -2.58 -15.67 4.16
CA MET A 224 -3.70 -15.92 5.07
C MET A 224 -3.38 -16.97 6.16
N LEU A 225 -2.39 -17.85 5.96
CA LEU A 225 -2.19 -19.02 6.84
C LEU A 225 -0.89 -18.94 7.67
N PRO A 226 -0.85 -19.55 8.87
CA PRO A 226 0.30 -19.50 9.77
C PRO A 226 1.59 -20.06 9.18
N GLN A 227 1.52 -21.14 8.40
CA GLN A 227 2.69 -21.70 7.71
C GLN A 227 3.28 -20.75 6.66
N ASP A 228 2.44 -19.92 6.04
CA ASP A 228 2.86 -18.96 5.03
C ASP A 228 3.58 -17.79 5.71
N PHE A 229 3.06 -17.31 6.85
CA PHE A 229 3.73 -16.31 7.69
C PHE A 229 5.08 -16.79 8.19
N ARG A 230 5.19 -18.04 8.67
CA ARG A 230 6.48 -18.60 9.11
C ARG A 230 7.52 -18.64 7.99
N ALA A 231 7.10 -18.97 6.77
CA ALA A 231 8.00 -18.95 5.62
C ALA A 231 8.42 -17.52 5.25
N LEU A 232 7.50 -16.55 5.33
CA LEU A 232 7.81 -15.12 5.14
C LEU A 232 8.75 -14.59 6.23
N PHE A 233 8.58 -14.99 7.48
CA PHE A 233 9.47 -14.64 8.59
C PHE A 233 10.87 -15.23 8.39
N ALA A 234 10.97 -16.47 7.91
CA ALA A 234 12.27 -17.06 7.57
C ALA A 234 12.97 -16.29 6.43
N LEU A 235 12.23 -15.83 5.41
CA LEU A 235 12.77 -14.95 4.37
C LEU A 235 13.17 -13.58 4.93
N GLN A 236 12.38 -13.03 5.86
CA GLN A 236 12.71 -11.79 6.56
C GLN A 236 14.01 -11.93 7.37
N ASP A 237 14.22 -13.06 8.04
CA ASP A 237 15.44 -13.35 8.79
C ASP A 237 16.64 -13.51 7.84
N GLU A 238 16.44 -14.09 6.64
CA GLU A 238 17.48 -14.31 5.63
C GLU A 238 17.92 -12.99 4.94
N PHE A 239 16.99 -12.07 4.68
CA PHE A 239 17.23 -10.89 3.82
C PHE A 239 17.04 -9.52 4.50
N GLY A 240 16.47 -9.48 5.70
CA GLY A 240 16.40 -8.28 6.53
C GLY A 240 15.43 -7.19 6.07
N PHE A 241 14.39 -7.49 5.28
CA PHE A 241 13.43 -6.50 4.78
C PHE A 241 12.30 -6.15 5.78
N ASN A 242 11.62 -5.02 5.54
CA ASN A 242 10.36 -4.69 6.24
C ASN A 242 9.18 -5.40 5.56
N LEU A 243 8.31 -6.02 6.35
CA LEU A 243 7.18 -6.81 5.88
C LEU A 243 5.85 -6.19 6.35
N SER A 244 4.88 -6.15 5.42
CA SER A 244 3.45 -5.99 5.70
C SER A 244 2.74 -7.26 5.21
N VAL A 245 1.85 -7.80 6.02
CA VAL A 245 0.96 -8.91 5.62
C VAL A 245 -0.41 -8.35 5.30
N GLU A 246 -0.88 -8.68 4.11
CA GLU A 246 -2.18 -8.28 3.61
C GLU A 246 -3.21 -9.40 3.86
N HIS A 247 -4.40 -9.04 4.31
CA HIS A 247 -5.49 -9.88 4.83
C HIS A 247 -5.15 -10.55 6.16
N GLY A 248 -4.16 -11.45 6.16
CA GLY A 248 -3.62 -12.03 7.40
C GLY A 248 -4.67 -12.75 8.24
N ASP A 249 -5.61 -13.48 7.62
CA ASP A 249 -6.79 -14.09 8.26
C ASP A 249 -6.47 -14.83 9.57
N GLU A 250 -5.39 -15.63 9.58
CA GLU A 250 -4.94 -16.39 10.74
C GLU A 250 -3.72 -15.76 11.45
N ALA A 251 -3.41 -14.48 11.21
CA ALA A 251 -2.26 -13.81 11.82
C ALA A 251 -2.35 -13.79 13.35
N TRP A 252 -3.56 -13.82 13.90
CA TRP A 252 -3.82 -13.93 15.33
C TRP A 252 -3.17 -15.16 15.98
N VAL A 253 -3.00 -16.28 15.24
CA VAL A 253 -2.31 -17.49 15.71
C VAL A 253 -0.84 -17.21 16.06
N LEU A 254 -0.25 -16.22 15.41
CA LEU A 254 1.14 -15.81 15.58
C LEU A 254 1.27 -14.37 16.09
N ALA A 255 0.24 -13.82 16.76
CA ALA A 255 0.18 -12.39 17.12
C ALA A 255 1.43 -11.87 17.86
N SER A 256 1.94 -12.63 18.83
CA SER A 256 3.16 -12.26 19.57
C SER A 256 4.39 -12.19 18.67
N GLU A 257 4.48 -13.05 17.66
CA GLU A 257 5.58 -13.07 16.70
C GLU A 257 5.49 -11.88 15.73
N PHE A 258 4.28 -11.56 15.24
CA PHE A 258 4.03 -10.34 14.46
C PHE A 258 4.45 -9.08 15.22
N ALA A 259 4.04 -8.97 16.50
CA ALA A 259 4.42 -7.84 17.36
C ALA A 259 5.93 -7.76 17.58
N ARG A 260 6.59 -8.89 17.90
CA ARG A 260 8.04 -8.97 18.12
C ARG A 260 8.84 -8.52 16.88
N ARG A 261 8.34 -8.86 15.69
CA ARG A 261 8.99 -8.53 14.40
C ARG A 261 8.60 -7.17 13.85
N ASN A 262 7.69 -6.45 14.51
CA ASN A 262 7.11 -5.20 14.02
C ASN A 262 6.54 -5.35 12.59
N VAL A 263 5.81 -6.45 12.35
CA VAL A 263 5.13 -6.72 11.09
C VAL A 263 3.69 -6.27 11.20
N CYS A 264 3.29 -5.34 10.33
CA CYS A 264 1.90 -4.88 10.24
C CYS A 264 1.03 -5.93 9.55
N VAL A 265 -0.22 -6.03 10.00
CA VAL A 265 -1.27 -6.78 9.32
C VAL A 265 -2.33 -5.80 8.85
N VAL A 266 -2.61 -5.77 7.56
CA VAL A 266 -3.74 -5.04 6.98
C VAL A 266 -4.88 -6.04 6.84
N TYR A 267 -5.75 -6.08 7.85
CA TYR A 267 -6.92 -6.98 7.87
C TYR A 267 -7.97 -6.59 6.82
N GLY A 268 -8.79 -7.58 6.45
CA GLY A 268 -9.93 -7.44 5.55
C GLY A 268 -9.61 -7.68 4.07
N PRO A 269 -10.63 -7.91 3.22
CA PRO A 269 -11.93 -8.45 3.64
C PRO A 269 -11.79 -9.82 4.29
#